data_AF-A0A1C7MFG2-F1
#
_entry.id   AF-A0A1C7MFG2-F1
#
_cell.length_a   1.000
_cell.length_b   1.000
_cell.length_c   1.000
_cell.angle_alpha   90.00
_cell.angle_beta   90.00
_cell.angle_gamma   90.00
#
_symmetry.space_group_name_H-M   'P 1'
#
loop_
_entity.id
_entity.type
_entity.pdbx_description
1 polymer ?
#
loop_
_entity_poly.entity_id
_entity_poly.type
_entity_poly.pdbx_seq_one_letter_code
_entity_poly.pdbx_strand_id
1 'polypeptide(L)'
;MADADTARLCEQIIRTNFGPLTATVASVLLTRGRLPLSQVVRFSRLKPRTVRAVVLVLVNIDECLMRLRYGRYVWQAAQLYGNASAEIIQLILDHGKLRPPELYRGSQSPAIYSQALHKLVDGSYLKPSTVLFHISPRDKRIKRRRWRKLV
;
A
#
# COMPACT_ATOMS: atom_id res chain seq x y z
N MET A 1 -13.31 -1.44 -22.19
CA MET A 1 -12.30 -2.44 -22.55
C MET A 1 -10.96 -1.78 -22.32
N ALA A 2 -10.11 -2.32 -21.43
CA ALA A 2 -8.74 -1.82 -21.32
C ALA A 2 -7.98 -2.30 -22.55
N ASP A 3 -7.23 -1.40 -23.18
CA ASP A 3 -6.46 -1.68 -24.38
C ASP A 3 -5.50 -2.86 -24.14
N ALA A 4 -5.29 -3.73 -25.14
CA ALA A 4 -4.55 -4.98 -24.96
C ALA A 4 -3.12 -4.74 -24.42
N ASP A 5 -2.52 -3.61 -24.80
CA ASP A 5 -1.21 -3.17 -24.35
C ASP A 5 -1.23 -2.70 -22.89
N THR A 6 -2.30 -2.05 -22.46
CA THR A 6 -2.48 -1.65 -21.05
C THR A 6 -2.61 -2.89 -20.15
N ALA A 7 -3.33 -3.91 -20.60
CA ALA A 7 -3.46 -5.17 -19.87
C ALA A 7 -2.11 -5.90 -19.72
N ARG A 8 -1.29 -5.91 -20.77
CA ARG A 8 0.06 -6.50 -20.76
C ARG A 8 1.01 -5.76 -19.82
N LEU A 9 0.97 -4.42 -19.84
CA LEU A 9 1.75 -3.60 -18.91
C LEU A 9 1.36 -3.89 -17.45
N CYS A 10 0.06 -3.94 -17.16
CA CYS A 10 -0.44 -4.27 -15.81
C CYS A 10 -0.02 -5.67 -15.36
N GLU A 11 -0.10 -6.66 -16.24
CA GLU A 11 0.37 -8.02 -15.95
C GLU A 11 1.86 -8.04 -15.60
N GLN A 12 2.68 -7.29 -16.35
CA GLN A 12 4.12 -7.24 -16.14
C GLN A 12 4.49 -6.57 -14.82
N ILE A 13 3.81 -5.47 -14.45
CA ILE A 13 3.99 -4.82 -13.14
C ILE A 13 3.61 -5.77 -12.01
N ILE A 14 2.48 -6.46 -12.13
CA ILE A 14 2.01 -7.40 -11.09
C ILE A 14 2.99 -8.57 -10.95
N ARG A 15 3.53 -9.05 -12.07
CA ARG A 15 4.51 -10.15 -12.09
C ARG A 15 5.82 -9.79 -11.40
N THR A 16 6.35 -8.58 -11.63
CA THR A 16 7.59 -8.11 -10.99
C THR A 16 7.42 -7.93 -9.49
N ASN A 17 6.24 -7.45 -9.04
CA ASN A 17 6.04 -7.09 -7.64
C ASN A 17 5.48 -8.23 -6.78
N PHE A 18 4.58 -9.05 -7.32
CA PHE A 18 3.83 -10.08 -6.56
C PHE A 18 4.06 -11.50 -7.06
N GLY A 19 4.93 -11.66 -8.06
CA GLY A 19 5.29 -12.95 -8.63
C GLY A 19 4.30 -13.47 -9.68
N PRO A 20 4.66 -14.61 -10.31
CA PRO A 20 3.95 -15.13 -11.48
C PRO A 20 2.52 -15.62 -11.16
N LEU A 21 2.28 -16.18 -9.97
CA LEU A 21 0.97 -16.71 -9.58
C LEU A 21 -0.10 -15.61 -9.51
N THR A 22 0.28 -14.44 -9.00
CA THR A 22 -0.59 -13.26 -8.90
C THR A 22 -0.87 -12.68 -10.29
N ALA A 23 0.15 -12.64 -11.14
CA ALA A 23 0.06 -12.16 -12.51
C ALA A 23 -0.90 -13.01 -13.37
N THR A 24 -0.87 -14.34 -13.24
CA THR A 24 -1.80 -15.21 -13.98
C THR A 24 -3.26 -14.99 -13.60
N VAL A 25 -3.55 -14.77 -12.30
CA VAL A 25 -4.91 -14.45 -11.87
C VAL A 25 -5.32 -13.06 -12.35
N ALA A 26 -4.41 -12.09 -12.30
CA ALA A 26 -4.64 -10.74 -12.80
C ALA A 26 -4.89 -10.72 -14.31
N SER A 27 -4.13 -11.47 -15.13
CA SER A 27 -4.32 -11.53 -16.58
C SER A 27 -5.67 -12.14 -16.94
N VAL A 28 -6.13 -13.17 -16.22
CA VAL A 28 -7.48 -13.73 -16.39
C VAL A 28 -8.57 -12.70 -16.07
N LEU A 29 -8.39 -11.90 -15.01
CA LEU A 29 -9.33 -10.83 -14.66
C LEU A 29 -9.30 -9.65 -15.64
N LEU A 30 -8.12 -9.30 -16.16
CA LEU A 30 -7.95 -8.21 -17.12
C LEU A 30 -8.49 -8.56 -18.52
N THR A 31 -8.33 -9.82 -18.94
CA THR A 31 -8.77 -10.29 -20.28
C THR A 31 -10.25 -10.67 -20.32
N ARG A 32 -10.78 -11.30 -19.26
CA ARG A 32 -12.18 -11.77 -19.22
C ARG A 32 -13.12 -10.87 -18.41
N GLY A 33 -12.59 -9.87 -17.72
CA GLY A 33 -13.38 -8.94 -16.91
C GLY A 33 -13.84 -9.52 -15.58
N ARG A 34 -15.05 -9.14 -15.14
CA ARG A 34 -15.59 -9.53 -13.83
C ARG A 34 -16.02 -11.00 -13.85
N LEU A 35 -15.32 -11.84 -13.09
CA LEU A 35 -15.60 -13.26 -12.98
C LEU A 35 -15.86 -13.67 -11.52
N PRO A 36 -16.77 -14.63 -11.27
CA PRO A 36 -16.92 -15.24 -9.95
C PRO A 36 -15.70 -16.11 -9.61
N LEU A 37 -15.44 -16.26 -8.32
CA LEU A 37 -14.25 -16.95 -7.79
C LEU A 37 -14.13 -18.41 -8.31
N SER A 38 -15.25 -19.08 -8.52
CA SER A 38 -15.31 -20.43 -9.11
C SER A 38 -14.79 -20.47 -10.56
N GLN A 39 -15.11 -19.46 -11.37
CA GLN A 39 -14.61 -19.36 -12.73
C GLN A 39 -13.12 -18.97 -12.76
N VAL A 40 -12.67 -18.09 -11.85
CA VAL A 40 -11.25 -17.73 -11.74
C VAL A 40 -10.39 -18.94 -11.39
N VAL A 41 -10.86 -19.81 -10.48
CA VAL A 41 -10.17 -21.07 -10.16
C VAL A 41 -10.07 -21.98 -11.39
N ARG A 42 -11.17 -22.10 -12.15
CA ARG A 42 -11.22 -22.94 -13.36
C ARG A 42 -10.29 -22.45 -14.46
N PHE A 43 -10.17 -21.13 -14.63
CA PHE A 43 -9.33 -20.52 -15.66
C PHE A 43 -7.86 -20.38 -15.28
N SER A 44 -7.55 -20.13 -14.00
CA SER A 44 -6.18 -20.04 -13.52
C SER A 44 -5.53 -21.41 -13.30
N ARG A 45 -6.31 -22.50 -13.23
CA ARG A 45 -5.86 -23.86 -12.89
C ARG A 45 -5.10 -23.96 -11.55
N LEU A 46 -5.27 -22.96 -10.68
CA LEU A 46 -4.64 -22.92 -9.37
C LEU A 46 -5.57 -23.48 -8.29
N LYS A 47 -4.96 -23.93 -7.18
CA LYS A 47 -5.74 -24.40 -6.02
C LYS A 47 -6.63 -23.26 -5.49
N PRO A 48 -7.89 -23.55 -5.11
CA PRO A 48 -8.84 -22.53 -4.64
C PRO A 48 -8.41 -21.82 -3.35
N ARG A 49 -7.44 -22.37 -2.61
CA ARG A 49 -6.80 -21.68 -1.47
C ARG A 49 -5.87 -20.56 -1.96
N THR A 50 -5.03 -20.86 -2.95
CA THR A 50 -4.10 -19.90 -3.56
C THR A 50 -4.84 -18.77 -4.27
N VAL A 51 -5.89 -19.10 -5.05
CA VAL A 51 -6.69 -18.08 -5.75
C VAL A 51 -7.34 -17.11 -4.77
N ARG A 52 -7.84 -17.59 -3.63
CA ARG A 52 -8.41 -16.72 -2.59
C ARG A 52 -7.37 -15.78 -1.99
N ALA A 53 -6.18 -16.28 -1.67
CA ALA A 53 -5.08 -15.44 -1.16
C ALA A 53 -4.65 -14.38 -2.19
N VAL A 54 -4.50 -14.79 -3.45
CA VAL A 54 -4.13 -13.89 -4.56
C VAL A 54 -5.19 -12.81 -4.79
N VAL A 55 -6.47 -13.18 -4.80
CA VAL A 55 -7.56 -12.19 -4.94
C VAL A 55 -7.57 -11.23 -3.76
N LEU A 56 -7.25 -11.68 -2.54
CA LEU A 56 -7.18 -10.81 -1.38
C LEU A 56 -6.06 -9.76 -1.50
N VAL A 57 -4.89 -10.18 -2.00
CA VAL A 57 -3.77 -9.29 -2.33
C VAL A 57 -4.16 -8.31 -3.44
N LEU A 58 -4.81 -8.79 -4.50
CA LEU A 58 -5.31 -7.97 -5.61
C LEU A 58 -6.50 -7.07 -5.24
N VAL A 59 -7.17 -7.25 -4.10
CA VAL A 59 -8.23 -6.34 -3.65
C VAL A 59 -7.64 -5.18 -2.84
N ASN A 60 -6.51 -5.40 -2.16
CA ASN A 60 -5.74 -4.34 -1.51
C ASN A 60 -4.82 -3.58 -2.49
N ILE A 61 -5.35 -3.27 -3.68
CA ILE A 61 -4.64 -2.50 -4.72
C ILE A 61 -4.20 -1.13 -4.20
N ASP A 62 -4.95 -0.47 -3.32
CA ASP A 62 -4.57 0.86 -2.80
C ASP A 62 -3.21 0.84 -2.06
N GLU A 63 -2.96 -0.19 -1.26
CA GLU A 63 -1.69 -0.35 -0.55
C GLU A 63 -0.54 -0.73 -1.50
N CYS A 64 -0.87 -1.45 -2.58
CA CYS A 64 0.07 -1.84 -3.62
C CYS A 64 0.44 -0.67 -4.56
N LEU A 65 -0.54 0.17 -4.92
CA LEU A 65 -0.35 1.36 -5.74
C LEU A 65 0.39 2.46 -4.98
N MET A 66 0.15 2.57 -3.66
CA MET A 66 0.94 3.43 -2.79
C MET A 66 2.42 3.07 -2.86
N ARG A 67 2.77 1.76 -2.79
CA ARG A 67 4.15 1.26 -2.94
C ARG A 67 4.80 1.65 -4.27
N LEU A 68 4.07 1.62 -5.38
CA LEU A 68 4.58 2.07 -6.69
C LEU A 68 4.91 3.57 -6.73
N ARG A 69 4.33 4.37 -5.84
CA ARG A 69 4.54 5.83 -5.77
C ARG A 69 5.55 6.25 -4.70
N TYR A 70 6.14 5.31 -3.95
CA TYR A 70 7.12 5.60 -2.90
C TYR A 70 8.28 6.44 -3.42
N GLY A 71 8.80 6.11 -4.61
CA GLY A 71 9.86 6.89 -5.24
C GLY A 71 9.50 8.36 -5.45
N ARG A 72 8.25 8.67 -5.82
CA ARG A 72 7.80 10.07 -5.98
C ARG A 72 7.60 10.77 -4.64
N TYR A 73 7.11 10.07 -3.62
CA TYR A 73 6.97 10.65 -2.28
C TYR A 73 8.33 10.98 -1.65
N VAL A 74 9.29 10.07 -1.76
CA VAL A 74 10.66 10.27 -1.30
C VAL A 74 11.33 11.41 -2.06
N TRP A 75 11.20 11.43 -3.39
CA TRP A 75 11.76 12.51 -4.22
C TRP A 75 11.16 13.88 -3.87
N GLN A 76 9.84 13.97 -3.72
CA GLN A 76 9.17 15.23 -3.39
C GLN A 76 9.51 15.71 -1.98
N ALA A 77 9.67 14.81 -1.01
CA ALA A 77 10.14 15.14 0.32
C ALA A 77 11.58 15.67 0.33
N ALA A 78 12.46 15.09 -0.50
CA ALA A 78 13.82 15.58 -0.68
C ALA A 78 13.83 17.02 -1.18
N GLN A 79 12.97 17.34 -2.15
CA GLN A 79 12.87 18.69 -2.72
C GLN A 79 12.32 19.72 -1.72
N LEU A 80 11.31 19.35 -0.92
CA LEU A 80 10.64 20.28 -0.01
C LEU A 80 11.38 20.48 1.32
N TYR A 81 11.99 19.42 1.85
CA TYR A 81 12.49 19.38 3.23
C TYR A 81 13.90 18.79 3.35
N GLY A 82 14.59 18.56 2.24
CA GLY A 82 15.97 18.05 2.19
C GLY A 82 16.10 16.53 2.37
N ASN A 83 17.32 16.03 2.20
CA ASN A 83 17.61 14.59 2.16
C ASN A 83 17.25 13.85 3.45
N ALA A 84 17.40 14.47 4.62
CA ALA A 84 17.04 13.86 5.90
C ALA A 84 15.53 13.49 5.96
N SER A 85 14.67 14.32 5.38
CA SER A 85 13.23 14.07 5.33
C SER A 85 12.88 12.95 4.36
N ALA A 86 13.62 12.83 3.27
CA ALA A 86 13.46 11.76 2.29
C ALA A 86 13.81 10.39 2.89
N GLU A 87 14.91 10.31 3.64
CA GLU A 87 15.31 9.10 4.36
C GLU A 87 14.30 8.69 5.43
N ILE A 88 13.79 9.64 6.22
CA ILE A 88 12.74 9.38 7.21
C ILE A 88 11.50 8.79 6.53
N ILE A 89 11.06 9.37 5.42
CA ILE A 89 9.89 8.88 4.68
C ILE A 89 10.17 7.50 4.09
N GLN A 90 11.35 7.27 3.51
CA GLN A 90 11.72 5.96 3.00
C GLN A 90 11.69 4.89 4.10
N LEU A 91 12.30 5.16 5.26
CA LEU A 91 12.29 4.24 6.41
C LEU A 91 10.86 3.95 6.90
N ILE A 92 9.99 4.95 6.97
CA ILE A 92 8.58 4.78 7.35
C ILE A 92 7.83 3.97 6.29
N LEU A 93 8.11 4.19 5.00
CA LEU A 93 7.46 3.48 3.91
C LEU A 93 7.90 2.01 3.82
N ASP A 94 9.15 1.71 4.17
CA ASP A 94 9.73 0.37 4.15
C ASP A 94 9.37 -0.46 5.38
N HIS A 95 9.44 0.13 6.58
CA HIS A 95 9.21 -0.58 7.85
C HIS A 95 7.83 -0.33 8.47
N GLY A 96 7.10 0.67 7.98
CA GLY A 96 5.77 1.02 8.48
C GLY A 96 5.84 1.78 9.80
N LYS A 97 5.38 1.15 10.89
CA LYS A 97 5.27 1.81 12.20
C LYS A 97 6.61 1.78 12.92
N LEU A 98 7.25 2.93 13.02
CA LEU A 98 8.52 3.10 13.70
C LEU A 98 8.39 4.08 14.86
N ARG A 99 9.16 3.86 15.92
CA ARG A 99 9.30 4.84 17.00
C ARG A 99 10.31 5.93 16.58
N PRO A 100 10.14 7.19 17.01
CA PRO A 100 11.10 8.26 16.72
C PRO A 100 12.58 7.89 16.94
N PRO A 101 12.98 7.25 18.06
CA PRO A 101 14.39 6.86 18.26
C PRO A 101 14.89 5.79 17.28
N GLU A 102 14.02 5.04 16.61
CA GLU A 102 14.41 4.05 15.61
C GLU A 102 14.71 4.71 14.25
N LEU A 103 14.20 5.93 13.99
CA LEU A 103 14.37 6.63 12.71
C LEU A 103 15.78 7.21 12.49
N TYR A 104 16.50 7.56 13.56
CA TYR A 104 17.82 8.19 13.48
C TYR A 104 18.94 7.36 14.12
N ARG A 105 18.66 6.09 14.48
CA ARG A 105 19.58 5.18 15.19
C ARG A 105 20.90 4.89 14.46
N GLY A 106 20.94 5.09 13.14
CA GLY A 106 22.15 4.93 12.32
C GLY A 106 22.64 6.21 11.64
N SER A 107 22.06 7.37 11.96
CA SER A 107 22.40 8.64 11.32
C SER A 107 23.51 9.39 12.08
N GLN A 108 24.39 10.08 11.35
CA GLN A 108 25.51 10.81 11.94
C GLN A 108 25.09 12.04 12.78
N SER A 109 23.88 12.57 12.56
CA SER A 109 23.42 13.83 13.16
C SER A 109 21.94 13.78 13.59
N PRO A 110 21.61 13.16 14.74
CA PRO A 110 20.22 12.92 15.16
C PRO A 110 19.39 14.20 15.36
N ALA A 111 20.03 15.34 15.67
CA ALA A 111 19.36 16.63 15.82
C ALA A 111 18.68 17.10 14.52
N ILE A 112 19.32 16.89 13.37
CA ILE A 112 18.80 17.29 12.05
C ILE A 112 17.55 16.45 11.71
N TYR A 113 17.60 15.14 12.00
CA TYR A 113 16.47 14.23 11.76
C TYR A 113 15.29 14.52 12.69
N SER A 114 15.55 14.87 13.96
CA SER A 114 14.49 15.30 14.89
C SER A 114 13.79 16.55 14.37
N GLN A 115 14.56 17.56 13.95
CA GLN A 115 13.99 18.80 13.40
C GLN A 115 13.22 18.56 12.10
N ALA A 116 13.72 17.69 11.21
CA ALA A 116 13.03 17.29 9.99
C ALA A 116 11.70 16.57 10.29
N LEU A 117 11.70 15.66 11.27
CA LEU A 117 10.49 14.95 11.71
C LEU A 117 9.42 15.93 12.20
N HIS A 118 9.79 16.92 13.01
CA HIS A 118 8.87 17.97 13.46
C HIS A 118 8.28 18.76 12.29
N LYS A 119 9.09 19.16 11.31
CA LYS A 119 8.60 19.85 10.09
C LYS A 119 7.62 19.00 9.27
N LEU A 120 7.86 17.69 9.18
CA LEU A 120 6.97 16.75 8.48
C LEU A 120 5.63 16.52 9.20
N VAL A 121 5.65 16.54 10.53
CA VAL A 121 4.44 16.44 11.36
C VAL A 121 3.65 17.75 11.29
N ASP A 122 4.31 18.90 11.37
CA ASP A 122 3.68 20.22 11.23
C ASP A 122 3.03 20.38 9.85
N GLY A 123 3.70 19.90 8.79
CA GLY A 123 3.16 19.85 7.43
C GLY A 123 2.00 18.86 7.23
N SER A 124 1.57 18.14 8.27
CA SER A 124 0.51 17.11 8.22
C SER A 124 0.78 15.94 7.26
N TYR A 125 2.03 15.78 6.78
CA TYR A 125 2.46 14.71 5.90
C TYR A 125 2.62 13.38 6.65
N LEU A 126 3.01 13.45 7.93
CA LEU A 126 3.07 12.31 8.84
C LEU A 126 2.00 12.45 9.93
N LYS A 127 1.33 11.34 10.25
CA LYS A 127 0.35 11.30 11.34
C LYS A 127 0.83 10.32 12.41
N PRO A 128 0.80 10.72 13.70
CA PRO A 128 1.12 9.80 14.77
C PRO A 128 0.11 8.65 14.76
N SER A 129 0.63 7.43 14.82
CA SER A 129 -0.23 6.25 14.85
C SER A 129 -0.94 6.18 16.20
N THR A 130 -2.27 6.24 16.19
CA THR A 130 -3.11 6.04 17.38
C THR A 130 -3.83 4.70 17.32
N VAL A 131 -4.33 4.20 18.45
CA VAL A 131 -5.05 2.92 18.57
C VAL A 131 -6.23 2.81 17.57
N LEU A 132 -6.83 3.95 17.20
CA LEU A 132 -7.91 4.03 16.21
C LEU A 132 -7.46 3.69 14.78
N PHE A 133 -6.17 3.75 14.45
CA PHE A 133 -5.65 3.36 13.13
C PHE A 133 -5.55 1.84 12.93
N HIS A 134 -5.67 1.05 14.00
CA HIS A 134 -5.71 -0.41 13.92
C HIS A 134 -7.08 -0.95 13.49
N ILE A 135 -8.10 -0.08 13.44
CA ILE A 135 -9.46 -0.43 13.03
C ILE A 135 -9.65 -0.01 11.57
N SER A 136 -10.01 -0.97 10.72
CA SER A 136 -10.18 -0.70 9.29
C SER A 136 -11.23 0.42 9.05
N PRO A 137 -11.06 1.27 8.03
CA PRO A 137 -12.05 2.31 7.70
C PRO A 137 -13.46 1.75 7.39
N ARG A 138 -13.55 0.48 6.96
CA ARG A 138 -14.82 -0.23 6.79
C ARG A 138 -15.45 -0.59 8.14
N ASP A 139 -14.66 -1.09 9.08
CA ASP A 139 -15.15 -1.41 10.43
C ASP A 139 -15.59 -0.16 11.20
N LYS A 140 -14.88 0.96 11.02
CA LYS A 140 -15.31 2.28 11.53
C LYS A 140 -16.70 2.65 11.02
N ARG A 141 -17.01 2.39 9.74
CA ARG A 141 -18.32 2.66 9.14
C ARG A 141 -19.41 1.73 9.64
N ILE A 142 -19.10 0.44 9.81
CA ILE A 142 -20.06 -0.56 10.33
C ILE A 142 -20.43 -0.21 11.77
N LYS A 143 -19.45 0.16 12.60
CA LYS A 143 -19.70 0.61 13.98
C LYS A 143 -20.61 1.85 14.01
N ARG A 144 -20.36 2.86 13.16
CA ARG A 144 -21.22 4.06 13.05
C ARG A 144 -22.63 3.76 12.55
N ARG A 145 -22.80 2.80 11.64
CA ARG A 145 -24.13 2.36 11.16
C ARG A 145 -24.92 1.61 12.22
N ARG A 146 -24.26 0.79 13.04
CA ARG A 146 -24.90 0.07 14.14
C ARG A 146 -25.34 1.02 15.27
N TRP A 147 -24.53 2.03 15.58
CA TRP A 147 -24.87 3.09 16.53
C TRP A 147 -26.06 3.94 16.07
N ARG A 148 -26.18 4.26 14.78
CA ARG A 148 -27.33 5.01 14.23
C ARG A 148 -28.65 4.22 14.14
N LYS A 149 -28.63 2.90 14.38
CA LYS A 149 -29.85 2.08 14.44
C LYS A 149 -30.30 1.79 15.88
N LEU A 150 -29.54 2.27 16.87
CA LEU A 150 -29.78 2.09 18.30
C LEU A 150 -30.14 3.41 19.01
N VAL A 151 -30.33 4.48 18.24
CA VAL A 151 -30.90 5.78 18.63
C VAL A 151 -32.11 6.01 17.75
#